data_AF-A0AAJ6MJR9-F1
#
_entry.id   AF-A0AAJ6MJR9-F1
#
_cell.length_a   1.000
_cell.length_b   1.000
_cell.length_c   1.000
_cell.angle_alpha   90.00
_cell.angle_beta   90.00
_cell.angle_gamma   90.00
#
_symmetry.space_group_name_H-M   'P 1'
#
loop_
_entity.id
_entity.type
_entity.pdbx_description
1 polymer ?
#
loop_
_entity_poly.entity_id
_entity_poly.type
_entity_poly.pdbx_seq_one_letter_code
_entity_poly.pdbx_strand_id
1 'polypeptide(L)'
;MHYDDLVDLLVKKIKNLDYVKEFQQAEEALMANQELFKSQDEMKNLQKEAVLYQKIGKKQAYKKTSQAAQMIEKRIKHHPLVEDYATKLEDVNDLVQYITGELEEKVNLLLGTGE
;
A
#
# COMPACT_ATOMS: atom_id res chain seq x y z
N MET A 1 -27.75 20.02 -4.66
CA MET A 1 -26.78 18.91 -4.79
C MET A 1 -26.41 18.52 -3.37
N HIS A 2 -26.62 17.27 -2.96
CA HIS A 2 -26.19 16.84 -1.64
C HIS A 2 -24.66 16.73 -1.63
N TYR A 3 -24.06 16.91 -0.45
CA TYR A 3 -22.61 16.79 -0.26
C TYR A 3 -22.09 15.45 -0.79
N ASP A 4 -22.81 14.36 -0.52
CA ASP A 4 -22.46 13.02 -0.97
C ASP A 4 -22.43 12.92 -2.50
N ASP A 5 -23.36 13.56 -3.22
CA ASP A 5 -23.37 13.58 -4.69
C ASP A 5 -22.10 14.24 -5.27
N LEU A 6 -21.58 15.27 -4.59
CA LEU A 6 -20.38 15.99 -5.00
C LEU A 6 -19.11 15.18 -4.73
N VAL A 7 -19.07 14.47 -3.60
CA VAL A 7 -18.00 13.52 -3.27
C VAL A 7 -17.96 12.39 -4.30
N ASP A 8 -19.11 11.81 -4.65
CA ASP A 8 -19.21 10.76 -5.66
C ASP A 8 -18.75 11.25 -7.04
N LEU A 9 -19.12 12.48 -7.41
CA LEU A 9 -18.66 13.09 -8.65
C LEU A 9 -17.14 13.28 -8.67
N LEU A 10 -16.55 13.72 -7.56
CA LEU A 10 -15.10 13.89 -7.41
C LEU A 10 -14.38 12.55 -7.53
N VAL A 11 -14.84 11.52 -6.80
CA VAL A 11 -14.29 10.16 -6.88
C VAL A 11 -14.38 9.62 -8.30
N LYS A 12 -15.50 9.83 -9.00
CA LYS A 12 -15.65 9.40 -10.39
C LYS A 12 -14.66 10.09 -11.32
N LYS A 13 -14.38 11.38 -11.12
CA LYS A 13 -13.38 12.11 -11.90
C LYS A 13 -11.98 11.59 -11.63
N ILE A 14 -11.63 11.35 -10.36
CA ILE A 14 -10.34 10.78 -9.96
C ILE A 14 -10.14 9.41 -10.63
N LYS A 15 -11.12 8.51 -10.53
CA LYS A 15 -11.07 7.18 -11.15
C LYS A 15 -10.94 7.20 -12.68
N ASN A 16 -11.33 8.29 -13.33
CA ASN A 16 -11.22 8.44 -14.78
C ASN A 16 -9.85 8.95 -15.25
N LEU A 17 -8.96 9.36 -14.35
CA LEU A 17 -7.59 9.76 -14.68
C LEU A 17 -6.79 8.52 -15.11
N ASP A 18 -5.94 8.68 -16.13
CA ASP A 18 -5.29 7.52 -16.76
C ASP A 18 -4.32 6.81 -15.81
N TYR A 19 -3.50 7.54 -15.06
CA TYR A 19 -2.61 6.96 -14.04
C TYR A 19 -3.38 6.25 -12.90
N VAL A 20 -4.61 6.68 -12.59
CA VAL A 20 -5.46 6.01 -11.58
C VAL A 20 -6.01 4.69 -12.15
N LYS A 21 -6.37 4.65 -13.43
CA LYS A 21 -6.77 3.39 -14.09
C LYS A 21 -5.60 2.43 -14.20
N GLU A 22 -4.42 2.93 -14.54
CA GLU A 22 -3.20 2.12 -14.62
C GLU A 22 -2.83 1.53 -13.26
N PHE A 23 -2.98 2.31 -12.17
CA PHE A 23 -2.86 1.83 -10.81
C PHE A 23 -3.87 0.72 -10.49
N GLN A 24 -5.15 0.91 -10.81
CA GLN A 24 -6.18 -0.11 -10.59
C GLN A 24 -5.87 -1.42 -11.34
N GLN A 25 -5.38 -1.33 -12.57
CA GLN A 25 -4.96 -2.50 -13.35
C GLN A 25 -3.76 -3.20 -12.72
N ALA A 26 -2.79 -2.45 -12.21
CA ALA A 26 -1.63 -3.02 -11.51
C ALA A 26 -2.05 -3.69 -10.19
N GLU A 27 -2.99 -3.10 -9.46
CA GLU A 27 -3.59 -3.69 -8.26
C GLU A 27 -4.29 -5.01 -8.58
N GLU A 28 -5.16 -5.04 -9.59
CA GLU A 28 -5.85 -6.27 -10.02
C GLU A 28 -4.86 -7.37 -10.44
N ALA A 29 -3.83 -7.01 -11.20
CA ALA A 29 -2.79 -7.95 -11.63
C ALA A 29 -1.99 -8.51 -10.44
N LEU A 30 -1.67 -7.66 -9.46
CA LEU A 30 -1.01 -8.08 -8.22
C LEU A 30 -1.92 -9.01 -7.40
N MET A 31 -3.20 -8.66 -7.24
CA MET A 31 -4.19 -9.43 -6.48
C MET A 31 -4.48 -10.79 -7.11
N ALA A 32 -4.42 -10.89 -8.45
CA ALA A 32 -4.59 -12.16 -9.16
C ALA A 32 -3.45 -13.16 -8.88
N ASN A 33 -2.27 -12.69 -8.47
CA ASN A 33 -1.12 -13.54 -8.20
C ASN A 33 -1.16 -14.15 -6.79
N GLN A 34 -1.86 -15.28 -6.68
CA GLN A 34 -1.98 -16.02 -5.41
C GLN A 34 -0.63 -16.52 -4.84
N GLU A 35 0.40 -16.74 -5.68
CA GLU A 35 1.71 -17.22 -5.21
C GLU A 35 2.46 -16.18 -4.39
N LEU A 36 2.31 -14.90 -4.74
CA LEU A 36 2.88 -13.80 -3.95
C LEU A 36 2.28 -13.74 -2.55
N PHE A 37 0.97 -13.88 -2.43
CA PHE A 37 0.30 -13.91 -1.12
C PHE A 37 0.69 -15.14 -0.30
N LYS A 38 0.78 -16.32 -0.92
CA LYS A 38 1.30 -17.52 -0.24
C LYS A 38 2.73 -17.33 0.28
N SER A 39 3.60 -16.73 -0.55
CA SER A 39 4.96 -16.39 -0.15
C SER A 39 4.97 -15.38 1.00
N GLN A 40 4.09 -14.38 0.98
CA GLN A 40 3.96 -13.40 2.04
C GLN A 40 3.52 -14.05 3.37
N ASP A 41 2.59 -15.00 3.32
CA ASP A 41 2.13 -15.73 4.50
C ASP A 41 3.21 -16.65 5.06
N GLU A 42 3.96 -17.34 4.20
CA GLU A 42 5.13 -18.11 4.60
C GLU A 42 6.17 -17.23 5.30
N MET A 43 6.50 -16.07 4.72
CA MET A 43 7.40 -15.09 5.32
C MET A 43 6.92 -14.64 6.70
N LYS A 44 5.63 -14.32 6.87
CA LYS A 44 5.04 -13.93 8.16
C LYS A 44 5.15 -15.05 9.20
N ASN A 45 4.94 -16.30 8.80
CA ASN A 45 5.08 -17.46 9.69
C ASN A 45 6.54 -17.63 10.13
N LEU A 46 7.49 -17.55 9.20
CA LEU A 46 8.93 -17.58 9.52
C LEU A 46 9.33 -16.44 10.46
N GLN A 47 8.80 -15.22 10.26
CA GLN A 47 9.07 -14.10 11.17
C GLN A 47 8.54 -14.37 12.60
N LYS A 48 7.33 -14.94 12.73
CA LYS A 48 6.78 -15.34 14.04
C LYS A 48 7.64 -16.41 14.70
N GLU A 49 8.07 -17.42 13.95
CA GLU A 49 8.96 -18.48 14.45
C GLU A 49 10.33 -17.92 14.86
N ALA A 50 10.89 -16.98 14.10
CA ALA A 50 12.14 -16.32 14.44
C ALA A 50 12.00 -15.58 15.79
N VAL A 51 10.92 -14.81 15.98
CA VAL A 51 10.63 -14.15 17.27
C VAL A 51 10.53 -15.16 18.41
N LEU A 52 9.89 -16.31 18.19
CA LEU A 52 9.83 -17.39 19.18
C LEU A 52 11.23 -17.93 19.50
N TYR A 53 12.03 -18.29 18.49
CA TYR A 53 13.38 -18.81 18.68
C TYR A 53 14.32 -17.83 19.38
N GLN A 54 14.15 -16.53 19.11
CA GLN A 54 14.85 -15.48 19.84
C GLN A 54 14.49 -15.49 21.32
N LYS A 55 13.20 -15.55 21.66
CA LYS A 55 12.71 -15.59 23.05
C LYS A 55 13.20 -16.80 23.83
N ILE A 56 13.26 -17.97 23.21
CA ILE A 56 13.72 -19.21 23.86
C ILE A 56 15.23 -19.46 23.74
N GLY A 57 16.01 -18.47 23.29
CA GLY A 57 17.48 -18.55 23.24
C GLY A 57 18.06 -19.45 22.15
N LYS A 58 17.26 -19.94 21.20
CA LYS A 58 17.72 -20.81 20.09
C LYS A 58 18.36 -19.99 18.96
N LYS A 59 19.55 -19.44 19.21
CA LYS A 59 20.26 -18.53 18.28
C LYS A 59 20.45 -19.07 16.86
N GLN A 60 20.80 -20.34 16.69
CA GLN A 60 20.99 -20.93 15.35
C GLN A 60 19.67 -21.05 14.58
N ALA A 61 18.59 -21.47 15.25
CA ALA A 61 17.26 -21.58 14.64
C ALA A 61 16.72 -20.19 14.27
N TYR A 62 16.89 -19.19 15.16
CA TYR A 62 16.57 -17.79 14.88
C TYR A 62 17.26 -17.31 13.59
N LYS A 63 18.59 -17.51 13.48
CA LYS A 63 19.37 -17.05 12.32
C LYS A 63 18.86 -17.68 11.02
N LYS A 64 18.66 -19.00 10.98
CA LYS A 64 18.16 -19.71 9.79
C LYS A 64 16.78 -19.20 9.37
N THR A 65 15.87 -19.09 10.33
CA THR A 65 14.47 -18.70 10.08
C THR A 65 14.38 -17.23 9.64
N SER A 66 15.16 -16.35 10.26
CA SER A 66 15.26 -14.95 9.87
C SER A 66 15.84 -14.78 8.47
N GLN A 67 16.88 -15.55 8.12
CA GLN A 67 17.45 -15.53 6.76
C GLN A 67 16.45 -16.02 5.71
N ALA A 68 15.69 -17.08 6.00
CA ALA A 68 14.65 -17.57 5.11
C ALA A 68 13.56 -16.51 4.87
N ALA A 69 13.07 -15.86 5.94
CA ALA A 69 12.11 -14.77 5.82
C ALA A 69 12.66 -13.61 4.98
N GLN A 70 13.91 -13.20 5.20
CA GLN A 70 14.56 -12.12 4.42
C GLN A 70 14.72 -12.46 2.94
N MET A 71 14.97 -13.73 2.60
CA MET A 71 15.03 -14.16 1.21
C MET A 71 13.67 -14.03 0.52
N ILE A 72 12.60 -14.44 1.20
CA ILE A 72 11.24 -14.31 0.66
C ILE A 72 10.85 -12.83 0.55
N GLU A 73 11.17 -12.02 1.56
CA GLU A 73 10.93 -10.57 1.53
C GLU A 73 11.60 -9.91 0.31
N LYS A 74 12.88 -10.23 0.06
CA LYS A 74 13.60 -9.74 -1.12
C LYS A 74 12.94 -10.20 -2.42
N ARG A 75 12.50 -11.46 -2.49
CA ARG A 75 11.84 -11.98 -3.70
C ARG A 75 10.51 -11.27 -3.97
N ILE A 76 9.71 -11.02 -2.93
CA ILE A 76 8.45 -10.28 -3.05
C ILE A 76 8.72 -8.83 -3.45
N LYS A 77 9.67 -8.17 -2.79
CA LYS A 77 9.99 -6.76 -3.04
C LYS A 77 10.45 -6.48 -4.47
N HIS A 78 11.27 -7.37 -5.03
CA HIS A 78 11.76 -7.23 -6.42
C HIS A 78 10.89 -7.97 -7.43
N HIS A 79 9.66 -8.34 -7.07
CA HIS A 79 8.74 -8.94 -8.01
C HIS A 79 8.19 -7.85 -8.94
N PRO A 80 8.18 -8.05 -10.28
CA PRO A 80 7.76 -7.02 -11.23
C PRO A 80 6.37 -6.43 -10.93
N LEU A 81 5.40 -7.26 -10.55
CA LEU A 81 4.05 -6.80 -10.17
C LEU A 81 4.03 -5.93 -8.89
N VAL A 82 4.93 -6.20 -7.93
CA VAL A 82 5.01 -5.44 -6.69
C VAL A 82 5.68 -4.10 -6.93
N GLU A 83 6.75 -4.08 -7.73
CA GLU A 83 7.42 -2.86 -8.15
C GLU A 83 6.49 -1.96 -8.98
N ASP A 84 5.80 -2.53 -9.99
CA ASP A 84 4.84 -1.80 -10.82
C ASP A 84 3.69 -1.20 -10.00
N TYR A 85 3.09 -2.00 -9.10
CA TYR A 85 2.08 -1.51 -8.16
C TYR A 85 2.62 -0.39 -7.26
N ALA A 86 3.81 -0.56 -6.69
CA ALA A 86 4.40 0.41 -5.77
C ALA A 86 4.72 1.75 -6.46
N THR A 87 5.25 1.73 -7.68
CA THR A 87 5.51 2.93 -8.46
C THR A 87 4.20 3.68 -8.76
N LYS A 88 3.17 2.98 -9.23
CA LYS A 88 1.88 3.61 -9.55
C LYS A 88 1.12 4.09 -8.31
N LEU A 89 1.32 3.44 -7.16
CA LEU A 89 0.74 3.85 -5.90
C LEU A 89 1.23 5.23 -5.46
N GLU A 90 2.50 5.57 -5.73
CA GLU A 90 3.08 6.86 -5.38
C GLU A 90 2.33 8.01 -6.06
N ASP A 91 2.11 7.92 -7.38
CA ASP A 91 1.38 8.93 -8.16
C ASP A 91 -0.07 9.12 -7.66
N VAL A 92 -0.76 8.03 -7.33
CA VAL A 92 -2.13 8.09 -6.80
C VAL A 92 -2.16 8.65 -5.38
N ASN A 93 -1.17 8.34 -4.55
CA ASN A 93 -1.07 8.87 -3.20
C ASN A 93 -0.84 10.39 -3.21
N ASP A 94 0.04 10.87 -4.09
CA ASP A 94 0.29 12.30 -4.28
C ASP A 94 -0.97 13.05 -4.73
N LEU A 95 -1.76 12.47 -5.63
CA LEU A 95 -3.06 13.02 -6.02
C LEU A 95 -3.99 13.17 -4.82
N VAL A 96 -4.16 12.11 -4.02
CA VAL A 96 -5.08 12.14 -2.88
C VAL A 96 -4.60 13.18 -1.87
N GLN A 97 -3.30 13.21 -1.57
CA GLN A 97 -2.72 14.19 -0.66
C GLN A 97 -2.95 15.62 -1.15
N TYR A 98 -2.70 15.90 -2.44
CA TYR A 98 -2.95 17.20 -3.05
C TYR A 98 -4.41 17.63 -2.90
N ILE A 99 -5.35 16.76 -3.28
CA ILE A 99 -6.79 17.06 -3.18
C ILE A 99 -7.20 17.34 -1.73
N THR A 100 -6.72 16.53 -0.77
CA THR A 100 -7.05 16.75 0.64
C THR A 100 -6.47 18.06 1.17
N GLY A 101 -5.25 18.42 0.77
CA GLY A 101 -4.63 19.69 1.16
C GLY A 101 -5.38 20.90 0.61
N GLU A 102 -5.78 20.86 -0.66
CA GLU A 102 -6.59 21.92 -1.29
C GLU A 102 -7.97 22.08 -0.62
N LEU A 103 -8.59 20.98 -0.19
CA LEU A 103 -9.84 21.02 0.55
C LEU A 103 -9.64 21.62 1.94
N GLU A 104 -8.60 21.19 2.66
CA GLU A 104 -8.25 21.72 3.97
C GLU A 104 -7.97 23.23 3.91
N GLU A 105 -7.19 23.70 2.94
CA GLU A 105 -6.89 25.12 2.76
C GLU A 105 -8.17 25.94 2.52
N LYS A 106 -9.06 25.48 1.63
CA LYS A 106 -10.33 26.17 1.36
C LYS A 106 -11.24 26.22 2.58
N VAL A 107 -11.31 25.13 3.34
CA VAL A 107 -12.07 25.09 4.59
C VAL A 107 -11.47 26.07 5.60
N ASN A 108 -10.15 26.07 5.77
CA ASN A 108 -9.45 26.98 6.68
C ASN A 108 -9.64 28.45 6.28
N LEU A 109 -9.63 28.79 5.00
CA LEU A 109 -9.92 30.15 4.52
C LEU A 109 -11.34 30.57 4.88
N LEU A 110 -12.34 29.71 4.64
CA LEU A 110 -13.75 30.00 4.98
C LEU A 110 -13.96 30.17 6.49
N LEU A 111 -13.26 29.40 7.31
CA LEU A 111 -13.32 29.48 8.77
C LEU A 111 -12.50 30.66 9.33
N GLY A 112 -11.39 31.02 8.68
CA GLY A 112 -10.46 32.07 9.10
C GLY A 112 -10.87 33.49 8.67
N THR A 113 -11.75 33.64 7.68
CA THR A 113 -12.37 34.94 7.31
C THR A 113 -13.54 35.33 8.21
N GLY A 114 -13.66 34.72 9.39
CA GLY A 114 -14.71 34.94 10.39
C GLY A 114 -14.36 35.95 11.49
N GLU A 115 -13.51 36.95 11.20
CA GLU A 115 -13.32 38.17 12.01
C GLU A 115 -13.47 39.43 11.15
#